data_AF-A0A0U5GQG4-F1
#
_entry.id   AF-A0A0U5GQG4-F1
#
_cell.length_a   1.000
_cell.length_b   1.000
_cell.length_c   1.000
_cell.angle_alpha   90.00
_cell.angle_beta   90.00
_cell.angle_gamma   90.00
#
_symmetry.space_group_name_H-M   'P 1'
#
loop_
_entity.id
_entity.type
_entity.pdbx_description
1 polymer ?
#
loop_
_entity_poly.entity_id
_entity_poly.type
_entity_poly.pdbx_seq_one_letter_code
_entity_poly.pdbx_strand_id
1 'polypeptide(L)'
;MIRWNWWQCAGHVHAKEIESTHRSAIDHKFPISRKKMFPSSLLPSSFPAIEAITQLKMPAQPHDDPFWKRALWAAPFLPLAIWPWLEGEVSAAHVIPYLLQMAKDGTWTSSNGEVTLSMTEPHLGIPLLDNAMGPLLAVFTPSMTGIDLVSRLQMVSFLTDVGPLFVVGMLEKFRRRHHWSAILYPFLFAIACQFFGIGKLAGVYYLIEYLWSPAVTLPTAQSASMPKATVDSLLGAILLVYYPLVAGSYFAPTVEGRVTSNALWQFFPILVVLAQGVLFAFLRGREKSDDKTGGASAKSTSKSGKAATGPAATRPDMPAIRRTLATLSIISTLAFLYTRVTRPADMSMTEIFFPVDSGTPIDSFETAVRRMLQWDQVCWVLPGYYWLLLSFRDLSLKDVDVPWGRVVGALVLGTVGLGAGATFGLVWLWRESLLERCFEGRGKRD
;
A
#
# COMPACT_ATOMS: atom_id res chain seq x y z
N MET A 1 32.85 15.25 -8.98
CA MET A 1 31.59 15.97 -8.70
C MET A 1 30.57 15.57 -9.77
N ILE A 2 29.86 14.46 -9.55
CA ILE A 2 29.01 13.80 -10.56
C ILE A 2 27.57 14.30 -10.37
N ARG A 3 27.03 14.99 -11.38
CA ARG A 3 25.62 15.42 -11.43
C ARG A 3 24.75 14.22 -11.82
N TRP A 4 23.83 13.84 -10.93
CA TRP A 4 22.74 12.90 -11.24
C TRP A 4 21.46 13.70 -11.50
N ASN A 5 20.85 13.49 -12.67
CA ASN A 5 19.56 14.04 -13.04
C ASN A 5 18.45 13.23 -12.35
N TRP A 6 17.69 13.85 -11.44
CA TRP A 6 16.41 13.33 -10.96
C TRP A 6 15.25 14.13 -11.59
N TRP A 7 14.31 13.37 -12.18
CA TRP A 7 12.95 13.71 -12.66
C TRP A 7 12.75 14.74 -13.78
N GLN A 8 12.98 14.30 -15.02
CA GLN A 8 12.27 14.83 -16.20
C GLN A 8 10.87 14.20 -16.29
N CYS A 9 9.89 14.86 -15.68
CA CYS A 9 8.48 14.85 -16.10
C CYS A 9 7.70 16.02 -15.48
N ALA A 10 8.34 17.18 -15.32
CA ALA A 10 7.70 18.43 -14.87
C ALA A 10 8.00 19.59 -15.83
N GLY A 11 7.98 19.33 -17.13
CA GLY A 11 8.38 20.33 -18.11
C GLY A 11 7.68 20.14 -19.43
N HIS A 12 6.37 20.38 -19.50
CA HIS A 12 5.67 20.69 -20.76
C HIS A 12 4.35 21.49 -20.57
N VAL A 13 4.27 22.44 -19.62
CA VAL A 13 3.14 23.42 -19.58
C VAL A 13 3.56 24.88 -19.24
N HIS A 14 4.83 25.20 -18.96
CA HIS A 14 5.20 26.58 -18.58
C HIS A 14 6.43 27.13 -19.32
N ALA A 15 6.38 27.13 -20.66
CA ALA A 15 7.44 27.69 -21.50
C ALA A 15 6.94 28.77 -22.48
N LYS A 16 5.94 29.59 -22.09
CA LYS A 16 5.50 30.70 -22.96
C LYS A 16 5.24 32.06 -22.30
N GLU A 17 5.46 32.23 -21.00
CA GLU A 17 5.07 33.49 -20.35
C GLU A 17 6.07 34.02 -19.31
N ILE A 18 7.37 33.81 -19.51
CA ILE A 18 8.43 34.58 -18.82
C ILE A 18 9.63 34.75 -19.77
N GLU A 19 9.44 35.37 -20.93
CA GLU A 19 10.54 35.67 -21.86
C GLU A 19 10.51 37.12 -22.40
N SER A 20 10.07 38.10 -21.59
CA SER A 20 10.08 39.51 -22.02
C SER A 20 10.82 40.51 -21.11
N THR A 21 11.48 40.12 -20.01
CA THR A 21 12.00 41.15 -19.07
C THR A 21 13.43 40.98 -18.54
N HIS A 22 14.25 40.03 -19.02
CA HIS A 22 15.67 39.99 -18.60
C HIS A 22 16.61 39.41 -19.66
N ARG A 23 16.75 40.11 -20.80
CA ARG A 23 17.90 39.95 -21.72
C ARG A 23 18.63 41.29 -21.88
N SER A 24 19.40 41.67 -20.88
CA SER A 24 20.52 42.59 -21.04
C SER A 24 21.45 42.48 -19.85
N ALA A 25 22.35 41.50 -19.92
CA ALA A 25 23.64 41.41 -19.24
C ALA A 25 24.05 39.93 -19.22
N ILE A 26 25.33 39.67 -19.43
CA ILE A 26 25.98 38.35 -19.47
C ILE A 26 26.03 37.74 -20.89
N ASP A 27 26.64 38.49 -21.80
CA ASP A 27 27.49 37.90 -22.85
C ASP A 27 28.93 38.28 -22.52
N HIS A 28 29.69 37.35 -21.91
CA HIS A 28 31.12 37.15 -22.18
C HIS A 28 31.69 35.99 -21.35
N LYS A 29 32.37 35.08 -22.05
CA LYS A 29 33.22 33.96 -21.61
C LYS A 29 32.50 32.65 -21.28
N PHE A 30 32.45 31.74 -22.27
CA PHE A 30 33.08 30.40 -22.30
C PHE A 30 32.50 29.61 -23.50
N PRO A 31 33.31 28.96 -24.35
CA PRO A 31 32.80 28.16 -25.45
C PRO A 31 32.45 26.76 -24.93
N ILE A 32 31.16 26.46 -24.78
CA ILE A 32 30.71 25.08 -24.51
C ILE A 32 30.11 24.51 -25.80
N SER A 33 30.88 23.60 -26.40
CA SER A 33 30.48 22.76 -27.52
C SER A 33 29.24 21.91 -27.15
N ARG A 34 28.08 22.24 -27.73
CA ARG A 34 26.88 21.37 -27.74
C ARG A 34 27.04 20.26 -28.78
N LYS A 35 27.97 19.32 -28.61
CA LYS A 35 27.92 18.05 -29.35
C LYS A 35 28.43 16.90 -28.48
N LYS A 36 27.56 15.90 -28.33
CA LYS A 36 27.74 14.57 -27.74
C LYS A 36 27.75 14.51 -26.20
N MET A 37 26.56 14.43 -25.60
CA MET A 37 26.37 13.71 -24.35
C MET A 37 24.99 13.06 -24.38
N PHE A 38 24.99 11.74 -24.16
CA PHE A 38 23.90 10.75 -24.22
C PHE A 38 23.63 10.10 -25.59
N PRO A 39 24.01 8.81 -25.77
CA PRO A 39 23.35 7.97 -26.75
C PRO A 39 21.91 7.71 -26.30
N SER A 40 20.96 7.79 -27.22
CA SER A 40 19.54 7.46 -27.06
C SER A 40 19.26 5.98 -26.73
N SER A 41 20.27 5.22 -26.33
CA SER A 41 20.24 3.78 -26.09
C SER A 41 20.20 3.38 -24.60
N LEU A 42 19.96 4.32 -23.68
CA LEU A 42 19.95 4.07 -22.23
C LEU A 42 18.58 4.22 -21.55
N LEU A 43 17.53 4.49 -22.32
CA LEU A 43 16.16 4.26 -21.88
C LEU A 43 15.70 2.93 -22.48
N PRO A 44 15.53 1.86 -21.68
CA PRO A 44 14.94 0.63 -22.19
C PRO A 44 13.51 0.97 -22.65
N SER A 45 13.22 0.75 -23.93
CA SER A 45 11.92 0.97 -24.56
C SER A 45 10.81 0.05 -24.02
N SER A 46 11.16 -0.89 -23.13
CA SER A 46 10.24 -1.73 -22.38
C SER A 46 10.83 -1.99 -20.99
N PHE A 47 10.04 -1.73 -19.94
CA PHE A 47 10.36 -2.26 -18.61
C PHE A 47 10.19 -3.79 -18.66
N PRO A 48 11.20 -4.60 -18.31
CA PRO A 48 11.08 -6.08 -18.29
C PRO A 48 9.95 -6.57 -17.38
N ALA A 49 9.58 -5.79 -16.36
CA ALA A 49 8.43 -6.07 -15.51
C ALA A 49 7.09 -5.97 -16.26
N ILE A 50 6.94 -5.02 -17.19
CA ILE A 50 5.75 -4.90 -18.03
C ILE A 50 5.70 -6.09 -18.99
N GLU A 51 6.82 -6.48 -19.60
CA GLU A 51 6.88 -7.60 -20.53
C GLU A 51 6.64 -8.97 -19.83
N ALA A 52 7.16 -9.15 -18.61
CA ALA A 52 6.86 -10.31 -17.77
C ALA A 52 5.39 -10.37 -17.34
N ILE A 53 4.77 -9.21 -17.14
CA ILE A 53 3.33 -9.07 -16.89
C ILE A 53 2.53 -9.43 -18.16
N THR A 54 2.95 -9.00 -19.35
CA THR A 54 2.29 -9.31 -20.62
C THR A 54 2.39 -10.80 -20.99
N GLN A 55 3.43 -11.49 -20.53
CA GLN A 55 3.62 -12.94 -20.74
C GLN A 55 2.86 -13.83 -19.75
N LEU A 56 2.11 -13.27 -18.79
CA LEU A 56 1.18 -14.04 -17.97
C LEU A 56 0.02 -14.53 -18.85
N LYS A 57 0.20 -15.71 -19.44
CA LYS A 57 -0.83 -16.40 -20.23
C LYS A 57 -2.06 -16.58 -19.35
N MET A 58 -3.13 -15.84 -19.67
CA MET A 58 -4.39 -15.96 -18.95
C MET A 58 -4.88 -17.41 -19.06
N PRO A 59 -5.17 -18.10 -17.94
CA PRO A 59 -5.77 -19.41 -18.02
C PRO A 59 -7.14 -19.25 -18.68
N ALA A 60 -7.32 -19.82 -19.87
CA ALA A 60 -8.61 -19.93 -20.52
C ALA A 60 -9.54 -20.71 -19.58
N GLN A 61 -10.60 -20.06 -19.09
CA GLN A 61 -11.61 -20.69 -18.25
C GLN A 61 -12.99 -20.26 -18.76
N PRO A 62 -13.99 -21.16 -18.72
CA PRO A 62 -15.36 -20.82 -19.07
C PRO A 62 -15.90 -19.88 -17.98
N HIS A 63 -15.87 -18.59 -18.27
CA HIS A 63 -16.52 -17.61 -17.42
C HIS A 63 -17.98 -17.49 -17.84
N ASP A 64 -18.91 -17.65 -16.90
CA ASP A 64 -20.30 -17.26 -17.12
C ASP A 64 -20.44 -15.73 -17.31
N ASP A 65 -19.45 -14.95 -16.82
CA ASP A 65 -19.37 -13.49 -17.01
C ASP A 65 -18.29 -13.13 -18.06
N PRO A 66 -18.67 -12.72 -19.29
CA PRO A 66 -17.70 -12.38 -20.33
C PRO A 66 -16.81 -11.20 -19.92
N PHE A 67 -15.54 -11.23 -20.35
CA PHE A 67 -14.51 -10.25 -19.97
C PHE A 67 -14.95 -8.79 -20.18
N TRP A 68 -15.67 -8.49 -21.26
CA TRP A 68 -16.14 -7.12 -21.53
C TRP A 68 -17.11 -6.58 -20.47
N LYS A 69 -17.98 -7.42 -19.89
CA LYS A 69 -18.87 -7.01 -18.79
C LYS A 69 -18.03 -6.68 -17.57
N ARG A 70 -17.03 -7.50 -17.29
CA ARG A 70 -16.09 -7.26 -16.19
C ARG A 70 -15.31 -5.95 -16.39
N ALA A 71 -14.82 -5.69 -17.60
CA ALA A 71 -14.17 -4.43 -17.95
C ALA A 71 -15.10 -3.21 -17.74
N LEU A 72 -16.40 -3.34 -18.07
CA LEU A 72 -17.39 -2.30 -17.83
C LEU A 72 -17.55 -2.00 -16.33
N TRP A 73 -17.63 -3.04 -15.49
CA TRP A 73 -17.64 -2.86 -14.02
C TRP A 73 -16.34 -2.32 -13.46
N ALA A 74 -15.22 -2.54 -14.15
CA ALA A 74 -13.93 -2.00 -13.77
C ALA A 74 -13.76 -0.53 -14.19
N ALA A 75 -14.62 0.01 -15.07
CA ALA A 75 -14.49 1.35 -15.62
C ALA A 75 -14.35 2.46 -14.57
N PRO A 76 -15.03 2.42 -13.39
CA PRO A 76 -14.83 3.43 -12.35
C PRO A 76 -13.41 3.47 -11.75
N PHE A 77 -12.59 2.43 -11.92
CA PHE A 77 -11.18 2.53 -11.55
C PHE A 77 -10.39 3.50 -12.43
N LEU A 78 -10.82 3.76 -13.68
CA LEU A 78 -10.11 4.68 -14.58
C LEU A 78 -10.07 6.12 -14.04
N PRO A 79 -11.19 6.77 -13.70
CA PRO A 79 -11.14 8.09 -13.08
C PRO A 79 -10.44 8.04 -11.72
N LEU A 80 -10.64 6.98 -10.92
CA LEU A 80 -9.92 6.81 -9.63
C LEU A 80 -8.41 6.61 -9.80
N ALA A 81 -7.95 6.14 -10.96
CA ALA A 81 -6.54 5.98 -11.29
C ALA A 81 -5.94 7.23 -11.95
N ILE A 82 -6.73 8.04 -12.66
CA ILE A 82 -6.25 9.25 -13.35
C ILE A 82 -6.28 10.47 -12.42
N TRP A 83 -7.36 10.63 -11.66
CA TRP A 83 -7.59 11.77 -10.78
C TRP A 83 -6.42 12.08 -9.82
N PRO A 84 -5.83 11.09 -9.12
CA PRO A 84 -4.74 11.38 -8.19
C PRO A 84 -3.46 11.85 -8.88
N TRP A 85 -3.30 11.58 -10.18
CA TRP A 85 -2.19 12.13 -10.96
C TRP A 85 -2.43 13.58 -11.32
N LEU A 86 -3.66 13.92 -11.72
CA LEU A 86 -4.03 15.31 -12.00
C LEU A 86 -3.91 16.20 -10.76
N GLU A 87 -4.54 15.80 -9.65
CA GLU A 87 -4.47 16.54 -8.38
C GLU A 87 -3.10 16.44 -7.71
N GLY A 88 -2.44 15.30 -7.86
CA GLY A 88 -1.11 15.06 -7.35
C GLY A 88 -0.05 15.89 -8.08
N GLU A 89 -0.24 16.20 -9.36
CA GLU A 89 0.61 17.14 -10.10
C GLU A 89 0.43 18.57 -9.59
N VAL A 90 -0.81 19.00 -9.33
CA VAL A 90 -1.08 20.32 -8.74
C VAL A 90 -0.43 20.42 -7.36
N SER A 91 -0.61 19.42 -6.50
CA SER A 91 0.00 19.41 -5.16
C SER A 91 1.53 19.31 -5.23
N ALA A 92 2.07 18.45 -6.09
CA ALA A 92 3.51 18.29 -6.27
C ALA A 92 4.16 19.56 -6.83
N ALA A 93 3.49 20.30 -7.72
CA ALA A 93 3.99 21.57 -8.24
C ALA A 93 4.24 22.61 -7.13
N HIS A 94 3.52 22.51 -6.00
CA HIS A 94 3.75 23.35 -4.83
C HIS A 94 4.80 22.77 -3.89
N VAL A 95 4.88 21.44 -3.74
CA VAL A 95 5.85 20.77 -2.85
C VAL A 95 7.28 20.80 -3.43
N ILE A 96 7.43 20.59 -4.74
CA ILE A 96 8.74 20.45 -5.40
C ILE A 96 9.64 21.68 -5.21
N PRO A 97 9.17 22.94 -5.37
CA PRO A 97 10.01 24.11 -5.13
C PRO A 97 10.61 24.14 -3.73
N TYR A 98 9.82 23.79 -2.70
CA TYR A 98 10.33 23.70 -1.32
C TYR A 98 11.36 22.58 -1.16
N LEU A 99 11.11 21.39 -1.74
CA LEU A 99 12.09 20.30 -1.69
C LEU A 99 13.41 20.67 -2.38
N LEU A 100 13.34 21.36 -3.52
CA LEU A 100 14.52 21.87 -4.22
C LEU A 100 15.26 22.92 -3.39
N GLN A 101 14.54 23.75 -2.66
CA GLN A 101 15.13 24.74 -1.76
C GLN A 101 15.81 24.06 -0.56
N MET A 102 15.14 23.11 0.10
CA MET A 102 15.73 22.31 1.19
C MET A 102 16.97 21.53 0.75
N ALA A 103 16.95 20.98 -0.47
CA ALA A 103 18.11 20.28 -1.02
C ALA A 103 19.31 21.21 -1.25
N LYS A 104 19.07 22.50 -1.53
CA LYS A 104 20.15 23.50 -1.66
C LYS A 104 20.66 23.97 -0.29
N ASP A 105 19.74 24.24 0.63
CA ASP A 105 20.06 24.80 1.94
C ASP A 105 20.60 23.74 2.90
N GLY A 106 20.39 22.45 2.57
CA GLY A 106 20.79 21.31 3.38
C GLY A 106 20.05 21.18 4.71
N THR A 107 19.07 22.05 4.94
CA THR A 107 18.25 22.13 6.14
C THR A 107 16.81 22.43 5.76
N TRP A 108 15.89 22.02 6.62
CA TRP A 108 14.51 22.49 6.61
C TRP A 108 14.25 23.21 7.92
N THR A 109 13.66 24.40 7.85
CA THR A 109 13.16 25.12 9.02
C THR A 109 11.65 25.25 8.88
N SER A 110 10.94 24.98 9.97
CA SER A 110 9.49 25.12 10.03
C SER A 110 9.04 26.55 9.79
N SER A 111 7.80 26.72 9.33
CA SER A 111 7.18 28.03 9.08
C SER A 111 7.20 28.96 10.31
N ASN A 112 7.11 28.40 11.51
CA ASN A 112 7.20 29.14 12.78
C ASN A 112 8.64 29.29 13.32
N GLY A 113 9.65 28.71 12.66
CA GLY A 113 11.05 28.78 13.07
C GLY A 113 11.45 27.91 14.26
N GLU A 114 10.53 27.12 14.84
CA GLU A 114 10.80 26.36 16.06
C GLU A 114 11.63 25.09 15.84
N VAL A 115 11.58 24.49 14.65
CA VAL A 115 12.32 23.25 14.35
C VAL A 115 13.13 23.45 13.09
N THR A 116 14.45 23.22 13.21
CA THR A 116 15.36 23.12 12.07
C THR A 116 15.93 21.71 12.03
N LEU A 117 15.75 21.02 10.91
CA LEU A 117 16.33 19.69 10.66
C LEU A 117 17.39 19.77 9.58
N SER A 118 18.53 19.13 9.85
CA SER A 118 19.53 18.88 8.81
C SER A 118 19.04 17.77 7.89
N MET A 119 18.92 18.09 6.60
CA MET A 119 18.56 17.14 5.54
C MET A 119 19.79 16.48 4.90
N THR A 120 20.98 16.94 5.30
CA THR A 120 22.28 16.45 4.81
C THR A 120 22.94 15.44 5.72
N GLU A 121 22.40 15.27 6.92
CA GLU A 121 22.91 14.29 7.86
C GLU A 121 22.61 12.87 7.36
N PRO A 122 23.61 11.98 7.33
CA PRO A 122 23.40 10.60 6.93
C PRO A 122 22.56 9.89 7.98
N HIS A 123 21.33 9.50 7.63
CA HIS A 123 20.43 8.81 8.56
C HIS A 123 20.66 7.29 8.58
N LEU A 124 21.10 6.72 7.46
CA LEU A 124 21.39 5.30 7.30
C LEU A 124 22.89 5.01 7.15
N GLY A 125 23.72 6.07 7.01
CA GLY A 125 25.17 5.94 6.81
C GLY A 125 25.56 5.44 5.42
N ILE A 126 24.62 5.42 4.47
CA ILE A 126 24.83 4.95 3.10
C ILE A 126 24.48 6.10 2.16
N PRO A 127 25.48 6.83 1.61
CA PRO A 127 25.23 8.07 0.87
C PRO A 127 24.24 7.95 -0.28
N LEU A 128 24.21 6.81 -0.97
CA LEU A 128 23.24 6.57 -2.05
C LEU A 128 21.80 6.52 -1.53
N LEU A 129 21.57 5.85 -0.41
CA LEU A 129 20.25 5.72 0.20
C LEU A 129 19.84 7.02 0.87
N ASP A 130 20.74 7.66 1.60
CA ASP A 130 20.46 8.94 2.27
C ASP A 130 20.04 10.01 1.25
N ASN A 131 20.73 10.11 0.11
CA ASN A 131 20.37 11.03 -0.97
C ASN A 131 19.04 10.68 -1.63
N ALA A 132 18.73 9.39 -1.81
CA ALA A 132 17.47 8.96 -2.42
C ALA A 132 16.27 9.17 -1.49
N MET A 133 16.47 9.01 -0.17
CA MET A 133 15.43 9.09 0.85
C MET A 133 15.18 10.50 1.34
N GLY A 134 16.14 11.44 1.21
CA GLY A 134 16.01 12.82 1.68
C GLY A 134 14.68 13.49 1.31
N PRO A 135 14.26 13.49 0.02
CA PRO A 135 12.97 14.06 -0.37
C PRO A 135 11.76 13.34 0.24
N LEU A 136 11.82 12.01 0.37
CA LEU A 136 10.75 11.23 1.01
C LEU A 136 10.64 11.61 2.48
N LEU A 137 11.76 11.60 3.20
CA LEU A 137 11.82 12.00 4.61
C LEU A 137 11.29 13.41 4.82
N ALA A 138 11.67 14.35 3.95
CA ALA A 138 11.23 15.73 4.00
C ALA A 138 9.71 15.86 3.93
N VAL A 139 9.05 15.07 3.08
CA VAL A 139 7.57 15.06 2.98
C VAL A 139 6.93 14.61 4.29
N PHE A 140 7.51 13.67 5.04
CA PHE A 140 6.92 13.25 6.32
C PHE A 140 7.33 14.14 7.50
N THR A 141 8.29 15.04 7.32
CA THR A 141 8.83 15.86 8.42
C THR A 141 7.76 16.69 9.15
N PRO A 142 6.82 17.40 8.49
CA PRO A 142 5.79 18.16 9.18
C PRO A 142 4.94 17.30 10.13
N SER A 143 4.60 16.08 9.73
CA SER A 143 3.78 15.15 10.52
C SER A 143 4.58 14.46 11.64
N MET A 144 5.83 14.06 11.37
CA MET A 144 6.72 13.40 12.34
C MET A 144 7.10 14.31 13.50
N THR A 145 7.47 15.56 13.18
CA THR A 145 7.82 16.59 14.18
C THR A 145 6.59 17.02 14.98
N GLY A 146 5.42 17.00 14.35
CA GLY A 146 4.16 17.43 14.94
C GLY A 146 3.92 18.93 14.86
N ILE A 147 4.72 19.64 14.07
CA ILE A 147 4.49 21.05 13.74
C ILE A 147 3.16 21.20 13.02
N ASP A 148 2.87 20.27 12.10
CA ASP A 148 1.54 20.16 11.54
C ASP A 148 0.74 19.06 12.24
N LEU A 149 -0.07 19.47 13.23
CA LEU A 149 -0.91 18.55 13.99
C LEU A 149 -1.93 17.80 13.11
N VAL A 150 -2.48 18.45 12.08
CA VAL A 150 -3.46 17.82 11.18
C VAL A 150 -2.81 16.66 10.44
N SER A 151 -1.68 16.91 9.77
CA SER A 151 -0.92 15.85 9.08
C SER A 151 -0.43 14.79 10.07
N ARG A 152 0.01 15.16 11.28
CA ARG A 152 0.44 14.19 12.29
C ARG A 152 -0.67 13.19 12.63
N LEU A 153 -1.85 13.69 12.97
CA LEU A 153 -2.98 12.86 13.34
C LEU A 153 -3.50 12.03 12.16
N GLN A 154 -3.51 12.62 10.97
CA GLN A 154 -3.83 11.91 9.74
C GLN A 154 -2.88 10.74 9.52
N MET A 155 -1.57 11.00 9.59
CA MET A 155 -0.54 10.03 9.23
C MET A 155 -0.40 8.88 10.21
N VAL A 156 -0.63 9.11 11.51
CA VAL A 156 -0.72 8.02 12.50
C VAL A 156 -1.82 7.03 12.09
N SER A 157 -3.01 7.51 11.75
CA SER A 157 -4.11 6.63 11.31
C SER A 157 -3.83 6.00 9.95
N PHE A 158 -3.42 6.81 8.96
CA PHE A 158 -3.18 6.37 7.59
C PHE A 158 -2.11 5.28 7.49
N LEU A 159 -0.95 5.46 8.15
CA LEU A 159 0.10 4.46 8.11
C LEU A 159 -0.30 3.17 8.84
N THR A 160 -1.06 3.25 9.92
CA THR A 160 -1.59 2.02 10.53
C THR A 160 -2.60 1.30 9.63
N ASP A 161 -3.36 2.03 8.81
CA ASP A 161 -4.35 1.49 7.88
C ASP A 161 -3.72 0.76 6.67
N VAL A 162 -2.50 1.13 6.30
CA VAL A 162 -1.71 0.45 5.25
C VAL A 162 -1.34 -0.98 5.67
N GLY A 163 -1.24 -1.28 6.98
CA GLY A 163 -0.96 -2.62 7.49
C GLY A 163 -1.99 -3.68 7.03
N PRO A 164 -3.29 -3.55 7.38
CA PRO A 164 -4.35 -4.41 6.87
C PRO A 164 -4.37 -4.50 5.35
N LEU A 165 -4.17 -3.37 4.66
CA LEU A 165 -4.19 -3.29 3.21
C LEU A 165 -3.12 -4.17 2.57
N PHE A 166 -1.87 -3.98 2.99
CA PHE A 166 -0.72 -4.72 2.48
C PHE A 166 -0.88 -6.22 2.77
N VAL A 167 -1.34 -6.57 3.97
CA VAL A 167 -1.56 -7.97 4.34
C VAL A 167 -2.67 -8.61 3.50
N VAL A 168 -3.78 -7.92 3.26
CA VAL A 168 -4.83 -8.43 2.35
C VAL A 168 -4.27 -8.67 0.95
N GLY A 169 -3.51 -7.72 0.39
CA GLY A 169 -2.87 -7.88 -0.93
C GLY A 169 -1.94 -9.10 -0.98
N MET A 170 -1.15 -9.32 0.07
CA MET A 170 -0.28 -10.50 0.20
C MET A 170 -1.07 -11.81 0.34
N LEU A 171 -2.11 -11.82 1.18
CA LEU A 171 -2.97 -13.00 1.40
C LEU A 171 -3.67 -13.44 0.11
N GLU A 172 -4.14 -12.50 -0.71
CA GLU A 172 -4.71 -12.82 -2.02
C GLU A 172 -3.71 -13.58 -2.90
N LYS A 173 -2.43 -13.21 -2.86
CA LYS A 173 -1.38 -13.85 -3.67
C LYS A 173 -0.79 -15.11 -3.05
N PHE A 174 -0.98 -15.33 -1.75
CA PHE A 174 -0.56 -16.56 -1.06
C PHE A 174 -1.52 -17.74 -1.23
N ARG A 175 -2.68 -17.54 -1.88
CA ARG A 175 -3.58 -18.67 -2.19
C ARG A 175 -2.87 -19.71 -3.05
N ARG A 176 -3.12 -20.99 -2.79
CA ARG A 176 -2.50 -22.12 -3.53
C ARG A 176 -2.71 -22.09 -5.04
N ARG A 177 -3.74 -21.38 -5.53
CA ARG A 177 -3.99 -21.20 -6.96
C ARG A 177 -2.90 -20.38 -7.67
N HIS A 178 -2.26 -19.46 -6.97
CA HIS A 178 -1.32 -18.54 -7.60
C HIS A 178 0.09 -19.13 -7.66
N HIS A 179 0.80 -18.79 -8.75
CA HIS A 179 2.22 -19.04 -8.85
C HIS A 179 2.98 -18.14 -7.85
N TRP A 180 4.14 -18.60 -7.38
CA TRP A 180 4.97 -17.83 -6.43
C TRP A 180 5.32 -16.43 -6.95
N SER A 181 5.44 -16.25 -8.27
CA SER A 181 5.72 -14.96 -8.91
C SER A 181 4.58 -13.95 -8.73
N ALA A 182 3.36 -14.40 -8.44
CA ALA A 182 2.23 -13.52 -8.16
C ALA A 182 2.45 -12.70 -6.88
N ILE A 183 3.26 -13.19 -5.93
CA ILE A 183 3.64 -12.46 -4.70
C ILE A 183 4.49 -11.23 -5.03
N LEU A 184 5.23 -11.25 -6.15
CA LEU A 184 6.01 -10.08 -6.59
C LEU A 184 5.10 -8.88 -6.87
N TYR A 185 3.83 -9.10 -7.23
CA TYR A 185 2.93 -8.00 -7.57
C TYR A 185 2.64 -7.05 -6.39
N PRO A 186 2.06 -7.49 -5.26
CA PRO A 186 1.87 -6.62 -4.09
C PRO A 186 3.19 -6.09 -3.51
N PHE A 187 4.28 -6.85 -3.64
CA PHE A 187 5.62 -6.40 -3.21
C PHE A 187 6.14 -5.23 -4.05
N LEU A 188 6.16 -5.37 -5.37
CA LEU A 188 6.60 -4.31 -6.30
C LEU A 188 5.66 -3.11 -6.23
N PHE A 189 4.36 -3.33 -6.06
CA PHE A 189 3.39 -2.27 -5.81
C PHE A 189 3.73 -1.49 -4.54
N ALA A 190 4.02 -2.17 -3.43
CA ALA A 190 4.36 -1.51 -2.18
C ALA A 190 5.67 -0.70 -2.28
N ILE A 191 6.67 -1.21 -3.01
CA ILE A 191 7.90 -0.45 -3.32
C ILE A 191 7.56 0.81 -4.13
N ALA A 192 6.76 0.67 -5.19
CA ALA A 192 6.37 1.81 -6.01
C ALA A 192 5.60 2.86 -5.19
N CYS A 193 4.74 2.43 -4.26
CA CYS A 193 4.01 3.35 -3.37
C CYS A 193 4.93 4.22 -2.51
N GLN A 194 6.13 3.76 -2.15
CA GLN A 194 7.09 4.58 -1.40
C GLN A 194 7.55 5.80 -2.20
N PHE A 195 7.63 5.68 -3.52
CA PHE A 195 8.10 6.77 -4.39
C PHE A 195 6.96 7.65 -4.91
N PHE A 196 5.78 7.07 -5.14
CA PHE A 196 4.68 7.75 -5.84
C PHE A 196 3.53 8.16 -4.92
N GLY A 197 3.46 7.63 -3.70
CA GLY A 197 2.25 7.63 -2.89
C GLY A 197 1.30 6.50 -3.30
N ILE A 198 0.54 5.99 -2.33
CA ILE A 198 -0.35 4.85 -2.57
C ILE A 198 -1.60 5.26 -3.35
N GLY A 199 -2.11 6.47 -3.13
CA GLY A 199 -3.29 7.01 -3.79
C GLY A 199 -3.13 7.08 -5.31
N LYS A 200 -1.92 7.38 -5.81
CA LYS A 200 -1.63 7.40 -7.25
C LYS A 200 -1.67 6.03 -7.90
N LEU A 201 -1.31 4.99 -7.16
CA LEU A 201 -1.16 3.64 -7.70
C LEU A 201 -2.34 2.73 -7.38
N ALA A 202 -3.11 3.02 -6.32
CA ALA A 202 -4.19 2.15 -5.84
C ALA A 202 -5.25 1.87 -6.91
N GLY A 203 -5.71 2.89 -7.64
CA GLY A 203 -6.69 2.70 -8.71
C GLY A 203 -6.23 1.72 -9.79
N VAL A 204 -4.97 1.84 -10.24
CA VAL A 204 -4.36 0.92 -11.21
C VAL A 204 -4.20 -0.48 -10.61
N TYR A 205 -3.73 -0.57 -9.37
CA TYR A 205 -3.56 -1.84 -8.67
C TYR A 205 -4.87 -2.61 -8.56
N TYR A 206 -5.93 -1.97 -8.07
CA TYR A 206 -7.23 -2.61 -7.91
C TYR A 206 -7.93 -2.93 -9.22
N LEU A 207 -7.71 -2.13 -10.26
CA LEU A 207 -8.15 -2.44 -11.62
C LEU A 207 -7.55 -3.77 -12.10
N ILE A 208 -6.22 -3.89 -12.00
CA ILE A 208 -5.50 -5.09 -12.41
C ILE A 208 -5.93 -6.29 -11.54
N GLU A 209 -6.01 -6.12 -10.23
CA GLU A 209 -6.48 -7.17 -9.31
C GLU A 209 -7.86 -7.67 -9.68
N TYR A 210 -8.81 -6.76 -9.93
CA TYR A 210 -10.16 -7.13 -10.30
C TYR A 210 -10.21 -7.87 -11.64
N LEU A 211 -9.42 -7.45 -12.63
CA LEU A 211 -9.41 -8.07 -13.96
C LEU A 211 -8.71 -9.44 -13.96
N TRP A 212 -7.61 -9.60 -13.24
CA TRP A 212 -6.75 -10.81 -13.32
C TRP A 212 -6.96 -11.82 -12.21
N SER A 213 -7.44 -11.40 -11.04
CA SER A 213 -7.69 -12.30 -9.91
C SER A 213 -9.16 -12.28 -9.46
N PRO A 214 -10.13 -12.60 -10.34
CA PRO A 214 -11.53 -12.65 -9.93
C PRO A 214 -11.80 -13.59 -8.77
N ALA A 215 -12.59 -13.16 -7.79
CA ALA A 215 -13.06 -14.06 -6.74
C ALA A 215 -13.99 -15.15 -7.32
N VAL A 216 -14.63 -14.88 -8.47
CA VAL A 216 -15.40 -15.88 -9.21
C VAL A 216 -14.50 -17.04 -9.73
N THR A 217 -13.19 -16.85 -9.84
CA THR A 217 -12.27 -17.90 -10.31
C THR A 217 -11.74 -18.83 -9.23
N LEU A 218 -12.22 -18.73 -7.99
CA LEU A 218 -11.88 -19.68 -6.92
C LEU A 218 -12.83 -20.90 -6.97
N PRO A 219 -12.49 -22.00 -7.67
CA PRO A 219 -13.42 -23.12 -7.87
C PRO A 219 -13.66 -23.93 -6.59
N THR A 220 -12.68 -23.98 -5.68
CA THR A 220 -12.68 -24.90 -4.53
C THR A 220 -12.04 -24.29 -3.29
N ALA A 221 -12.40 -24.83 -2.12
CA ALA A 221 -11.76 -24.48 -0.84
C ALA A 221 -10.23 -24.67 -0.88
N GLN A 222 -9.75 -25.72 -1.54
CA GLN A 222 -8.32 -25.97 -1.69
C GLN A 222 -7.62 -24.86 -2.50
N SER A 223 -8.23 -24.39 -3.59
CA SER A 223 -7.69 -23.29 -4.39
C SER A 223 -7.64 -21.96 -3.64
N ALA A 224 -8.58 -21.75 -2.71
CA ALA A 224 -8.66 -20.57 -1.85
C ALA A 224 -7.76 -20.67 -0.61
N SER A 225 -7.34 -21.88 -0.22
CA SER A 225 -6.56 -22.11 1.00
C SER A 225 -5.13 -21.58 0.91
N MET A 226 -4.59 -21.20 2.07
CA MET A 226 -3.22 -20.72 2.26
C MET A 226 -2.47 -21.61 3.27
N PRO A 227 -1.14 -21.77 3.16
CA PRO A 227 -0.38 -22.44 4.21
C PRO A 227 -0.42 -21.63 5.52
N LYS A 228 -0.80 -22.26 6.63
CA LYS A 228 -0.90 -21.62 7.95
C LYS A 228 0.40 -20.92 8.36
N ALA A 229 1.54 -21.60 8.18
CA ALA A 229 2.86 -21.03 8.49
C ALA A 229 3.14 -19.73 7.72
N THR A 230 2.62 -19.58 6.49
CA THR A 230 2.76 -18.36 5.68
C THR A 230 1.94 -17.20 6.25
N VAL A 231 0.71 -17.48 6.69
CA VAL A 231 -0.17 -16.46 7.31
C VAL A 231 0.38 -16.01 8.65
N ASP A 232 0.85 -16.94 9.47
CA ASP A 232 1.40 -16.65 10.80
C ASP A 232 2.75 -15.92 10.71
N SER A 233 3.62 -16.31 9.77
CA SER A 233 4.88 -15.59 9.55
C SER A 233 4.65 -14.17 9.02
N LEU A 234 3.63 -13.95 8.19
CA LEU A 234 3.27 -12.62 7.71
C LEU A 234 2.80 -11.72 8.86
N LEU A 235 1.92 -12.23 9.72
CA LEU A 235 1.47 -11.50 10.92
C LEU A 235 2.67 -11.14 11.81
N GLY A 236 3.53 -12.10 12.09
CA GLY A 236 4.75 -11.87 12.88
C GLY A 236 5.65 -10.80 12.27
N ALA A 237 5.89 -10.84 10.95
CA ALA A 237 6.72 -9.86 10.26
C ALA A 237 6.15 -8.45 10.33
N ILE A 238 4.83 -8.30 10.15
CA ILE A 238 4.15 -6.99 10.24
C ILE A 238 4.21 -6.44 11.67
N LEU A 239 4.01 -7.28 12.68
CA LEU A 239 4.07 -6.86 14.08
C LEU A 239 5.49 -6.54 14.57
N LEU A 240 6.51 -7.21 14.02
CA LEU A 240 7.91 -7.01 14.44
C LEU A 240 8.64 -5.92 13.67
N VAL A 241 8.21 -5.65 12.43
CA VAL A 241 8.90 -4.69 11.54
C VAL A 241 8.01 -3.48 11.27
N TYR A 242 6.84 -3.69 10.65
CA TYR A 242 6.04 -2.59 10.13
C TYR A 242 5.53 -1.64 11.22
N TYR A 243 4.77 -2.16 12.19
CA TYR A 243 4.18 -1.30 13.21
C TYR A 243 5.19 -0.69 14.19
N PRO A 244 6.26 -1.38 14.62
CA PRO A 244 7.29 -0.74 15.43
C PRO A 244 7.96 0.43 14.73
N LEU A 245 8.22 0.31 13.42
CA LEU A 245 8.78 1.40 12.64
C LEU A 245 7.80 2.57 12.52
N VAL A 246 6.51 2.30 12.21
CA VAL A 246 5.46 3.33 12.22
C VAL A 246 5.36 4.00 13.59
N ALA A 247 5.35 3.23 14.69
CA ALA A 247 5.29 3.77 16.04
C ALA A 247 6.52 4.63 16.35
N GLY A 248 7.71 4.17 15.98
CA GLY A 248 8.96 4.93 16.12
C GLY A 248 8.90 6.27 15.38
N SER A 249 8.35 6.30 14.15
CA SER A 249 8.25 7.51 13.33
C SER A 249 7.42 8.63 13.96
N TYR A 250 6.50 8.32 14.88
CA TYR A 250 5.61 9.33 15.47
C TYR A 250 5.76 9.46 16.98
N PHE A 251 6.13 8.40 17.70
CA PHE A 251 6.13 8.35 19.16
C PHE A 251 7.53 8.25 19.78
N ALA A 252 8.60 8.16 18.99
CA ALA A 252 9.95 8.26 19.56
C ALA A 252 10.13 9.62 20.27
N PRO A 253 10.83 9.65 21.41
CA PRO A 253 10.93 10.86 22.24
C PRO A 253 11.75 11.97 21.57
N THR A 254 12.74 11.62 20.75
CA THR A 254 13.58 12.57 20.02
C THR A 254 13.15 12.68 18.56
N VAL A 255 13.35 13.85 17.96
CA VAL A 255 13.06 14.06 16.53
C VAL A 255 13.95 13.18 15.66
N GLU A 256 15.23 13.05 16.02
CA GLU A 256 16.17 12.14 15.36
C GLU A 256 15.63 10.69 15.34
N GLY A 257 15.17 10.17 16.48
CA GLY A 257 14.62 8.82 16.56
C GLY A 257 13.39 8.62 15.67
N ARG A 258 12.56 9.66 15.50
CA ARG A 258 11.41 9.64 14.58
C ARG A 258 11.87 9.58 13.13
N VAL A 259 12.81 10.45 12.75
CA VAL A 259 13.37 10.50 11.39
C VAL A 259 14.06 9.18 11.04
N THR A 260 14.90 8.63 11.92
CA THR A 260 15.56 7.33 11.72
C THR A 260 14.54 6.20 11.57
N SER A 261 13.52 6.15 12.42
CA SER A 261 12.46 5.14 12.32
C SER A 261 11.70 5.25 10.99
N ASN A 262 11.41 6.47 10.55
CA ASN A 262 10.76 6.71 9.26
C ASN A 262 11.66 6.36 8.07
N ALA A 263 12.97 6.64 8.15
CA ALA A 263 13.94 6.25 7.13
C ALA A 263 13.97 4.74 6.94
N LEU A 264 13.97 3.98 8.04
CA LEU A 264 13.85 2.53 8.00
C LEU A 264 12.47 2.09 7.49
N TRP A 265 11.40 2.78 7.88
CA TRP A 265 10.05 2.50 7.41
C TRP A 265 9.90 2.63 5.88
N GLN A 266 10.63 3.54 5.22
CA GLN A 266 10.61 3.63 3.74
C GLN A 266 11.03 2.31 3.06
N PHE A 267 11.75 1.43 3.75
CA PHE A 267 12.16 0.11 3.25
C PHE A 267 11.23 -1.02 3.71
N PHE A 268 10.10 -0.73 4.35
CA PHE A 268 9.23 -1.76 4.93
C PHE A 268 8.84 -2.88 3.95
N PRO A 269 8.58 -2.64 2.64
CA PRO A 269 8.19 -3.75 1.76
C PRO A 269 9.26 -4.83 1.68
N ILE A 270 10.53 -4.42 1.70
CA ILE A 270 11.69 -5.32 1.68
C ILE A 270 11.88 -5.93 3.06
N LEU A 271 11.91 -5.11 4.12
CA LEU A 271 12.16 -5.57 5.48
C LEU A 271 11.10 -6.58 5.97
N VAL A 272 9.82 -6.34 5.66
CA VAL A 272 8.72 -7.25 6.02
C VAL A 272 8.85 -8.59 5.29
N VAL A 273 9.15 -8.60 3.99
CA VAL A 273 9.31 -9.85 3.23
C VAL A 273 10.52 -10.65 3.73
N LEU A 274 11.63 -9.99 4.03
CA LEU A 274 12.81 -10.65 4.62
C LEU A 274 12.50 -11.25 5.99
N ALA A 275 11.88 -10.47 6.88
CA ALA A 275 11.46 -10.95 8.20
C ALA A 275 10.46 -12.11 8.11
N GLN A 276 9.49 -12.03 7.18
CA GLN A 276 8.56 -13.11 6.92
C GLN A 276 9.27 -14.39 6.49
N GLY A 277 10.29 -14.30 5.61
CA GLY A 277 11.09 -15.44 5.18
C GLY A 277 11.80 -16.14 6.34
N VAL A 278 12.42 -15.36 7.24
CA VAL A 278 13.08 -15.88 8.44
C VAL A 278 12.08 -16.55 9.38
N LEU A 279 10.97 -15.88 9.68
CA LEU A 279 9.91 -16.42 10.55
C LEU A 279 9.27 -17.67 9.95
N PHE A 280 9.04 -17.69 8.64
CA PHE A 280 8.49 -18.84 7.94
C PHE A 280 9.42 -20.06 8.05
N ALA A 281 10.72 -19.87 7.83
CA ALA A 281 11.71 -20.93 7.97
C ALA A 281 11.73 -21.49 9.41
N PHE A 282 11.66 -20.61 10.41
CA PHE A 282 11.61 -20.99 11.83
C PHE A 282 10.34 -21.79 12.17
N LEU A 283 9.16 -21.30 11.79
CA LEU A 283 7.87 -21.97 12.06
C LEU A 283 7.79 -23.33 11.39
N ARG A 284 8.24 -23.43 10.13
CA ARG A 284 8.27 -24.70 9.39
C ARG A 284 9.27 -25.70 10.00
N GLY A 285 10.35 -25.21 10.62
CA GLY A 285 11.29 -26.03 11.36
C GLY A 285 10.66 -26.71 12.58
N ARG A 286 9.85 -25.97 13.35
CA ARG A 286 9.11 -26.53 14.51
C ARG A 286 8.10 -27.58 14.12
N GLU A 287 7.29 -27.34 13.08
CA GLU A 287 6.28 -28.31 12.64
C GLU A 287 6.91 -29.67 12.29
N LYS A 288 8.06 -29.66 11.59
CA LYS A 288 8.79 -30.90 11.27
C LYS A 288 9.42 -31.58 12.48
N SER A 289 9.71 -30.84 13.55
CA SER A 289 10.29 -31.38 14.78
C SER A 289 9.24 -32.06 15.63
N ASP A 290 8.06 -31.43 15.76
CA ASP A 290 6.94 -31.96 16.55
C ASP A 290 6.39 -33.27 15.95
N ASP A 291 6.38 -33.39 14.61
CA ASP A 291 6.03 -34.65 13.92
C ASP A 291 7.03 -35.79 14.19
N LYS A 292 8.29 -35.47 14.51
CA LYS A 292 9.34 -36.48 14.76
C LYS A 292 9.40 -36.93 16.22
N THR A 293 9.03 -36.07 17.17
CA THR A 293 9.02 -36.40 18.61
C THR A 293 7.69 -36.99 19.09
N GLY A 294 6.60 -36.86 18.32
CA GLY A 294 5.32 -37.54 18.57
C GLY A 294 5.27 -39.03 18.20
N GLY A 295 6.34 -39.58 17.60
CA GLY A 295 6.40 -40.94 17.08
C GLY A 295 6.85 -42.01 18.10
N ALA A 296 6.07 -42.22 19.17
CA ALA A 296 6.17 -43.46 19.97
C ALA A 296 4.82 -44.04 20.43
N SER A 297 3.69 -43.35 20.25
CA SER A 297 2.39 -43.89 20.68
C SER A 297 1.27 -43.53 19.70
N ALA A 298 1.19 -44.29 18.61
CA ALA A 298 -0.06 -44.70 17.95
C ALA A 298 0.27 -45.33 16.59
N LYS A 299 0.68 -46.60 16.59
CA LYS A 299 0.43 -47.50 15.46
C LYS A 299 -1.08 -47.77 15.41
N SER A 300 -1.86 -46.81 14.93
CA SER A 300 -3.23 -47.04 14.49
C SER A 300 -3.21 -47.21 12.98
N THR A 301 -3.10 -48.47 12.56
CA THR A 301 -3.65 -49.09 11.35
C THR A 301 -4.37 -48.15 10.37
N SER A 302 -3.62 -47.41 9.54
CA SER A 302 -4.16 -46.81 8.31
C SER A 302 -3.98 -47.80 7.15
N LYS A 303 -4.77 -48.87 7.18
CA LYS A 303 -5.13 -49.65 6.00
C LYS A 303 -6.28 -48.91 5.31
N SER A 304 -5.98 -47.90 4.51
CA SER A 304 -6.90 -47.43 3.44
C SER A 304 -6.17 -46.47 2.52
N GLY A 305 -5.64 -47.01 1.42
CA GLY A 305 -5.41 -46.25 0.19
C GLY A 305 -6.74 -45.91 -0.48
N LYS A 306 -7.63 -45.22 0.21
CA LYS A 306 -8.68 -44.42 -0.43
C LYS A 306 -8.13 -43.00 -0.49
N ALA A 307 -7.69 -42.60 -1.68
CA ALA A 307 -7.70 -41.21 -2.06
C ALA A 307 -9.03 -40.63 -1.58
N ALA A 308 -8.98 -39.66 -0.68
CA ALA A 308 -10.14 -38.86 -0.31
C ALA A 308 -10.55 -38.07 -1.56
N THR A 309 -11.31 -38.72 -2.44
CA THR A 309 -11.94 -38.18 -3.64
C THR A 309 -13.23 -37.44 -3.27
N GLY A 310 -13.18 -36.64 -2.21
CA GLY A 310 -14.21 -35.67 -1.88
C GLY A 310 -13.56 -34.31 -1.75
N PRO A 311 -14.09 -33.23 -2.35
CA PRO A 311 -13.54 -31.90 -2.17
C PRO A 311 -13.66 -31.55 -0.69
N ALA A 312 -12.54 -31.53 0.04
CA ALA A 312 -12.54 -31.10 1.43
C ALA A 312 -13.09 -29.67 1.49
N ALA A 313 -14.33 -29.53 1.97
CA ALA A 313 -15.07 -28.28 2.00
C ALA A 313 -14.53 -27.28 3.06
N THR A 314 -13.59 -27.72 3.89
CA THR A 314 -13.06 -26.97 5.03
C THR A 314 -11.81 -26.17 4.68
N ARG A 315 -11.74 -24.91 5.12
CA ARG A 315 -10.57 -24.05 4.99
C ARG A 315 -9.75 -23.99 6.29
N PRO A 316 -8.72 -24.84 6.46
CA PRO A 316 -7.94 -24.91 7.71
C PRO A 316 -7.15 -23.63 8.02
N ASP A 317 -7.00 -22.73 7.04
CA ASP A 317 -6.31 -21.45 7.14
C ASP A 317 -7.15 -20.33 7.77
N MET A 318 -8.47 -20.46 7.79
CA MET A 318 -9.38 -19.39 8.24
C MET A 318 -9.15 -18.93 9.69
N PRO A 319 -8.87 -19.80 10.68
CA PRO A 319 -8.54 -19.34 12.03
C PRO A 319 -7.30 -18.42 12.07
N ALA A 320 -6.26 -18.72 11.28
CA ALA A 320 -5.07 -17.90 11.20
C ALA A 320 -5.37 -16.56 10.51
N ILE A 321 -6.12 -16.57 9.40
CA ILE A 321 -6.55 -15.36 8.69
C ILE A 321 -7.40 -14.46 9.59
N ARG A 322 -8.37 -15.03 10.32
CA ARG A 322 -9.22 -14.31 11.29
C ARG A 322 -8.37 -13.63 12.37
N ARG A 323 -7.45 -14.37 12.98
CA ARG A 323 -6.52 -13.81 13.98
C ARG A 323 -5.70 -12.67 13.39
N THR A 324 -5.09 -12.88 12.22
CA THR A 324 -4.28 -11.86 11.55
C THR A 324 -5.09 -10.59 11.34
N LEU A 325 -6.22 -10.67 10.64
CA LEU A 325 -6.99 -9.47 10.31
C LEU A 325 -7.68 -8.85 11.52
N ALA A 326 -8.10 -9.62 12.52
CA ALA A 326 -8.60 -9.07 13.78
C ALA A 326 -7.52 -8.25 14.50
N THR A 327 -6.31 -8.78 14.63
CA THR A 327 -5.19 -8.06 15.26
C THR A 327 -4.86 -6.77 14.51
N LEU A 328 -4.72 -6.82 13.18
CA LEU A 328 -4.42 -5.63 12.39
C LEU A 328 -5.54 -4.59 12.44
N SER A 329 -6.80 -5.04 12.46
CA SER A 329 -7.96 -4.15 12.56
C SER A 329 -8.06 -3.50 13.94
N ILE A 330 -7.68 -4.20 15.01
CA ILE A 330 -7.58 -3.60 16.35
C ILE A 330 -6.54 -2.49 16.35
N ILE A 331 -5.34 -2.73 15.80
CA ILE A 331 -4.27 -1.71 15.77
C ILE A 331 -4.72 -0.48 14.99
N SER A 332 -5.27 -0.67 13.78
CA SER A 332 -5.82 0.41 12.96
C SER A 332 -6.95 1.17 13.67
N THR A 333 -7.87 0.46 14.33
CA THR A 333 -8.95 1.07 15.13
C THR A 333 -8.39 1.91 16.28
N LEU A 334 -7.40 1.41 17.00
CA LEU A 334 -6.79 2.14 18.11
C LEU A 334 -6.10 3.42 17.64
N ALA A 335 -5.42 3.40 16.50
CA ALA A 335 -4.82 4.58 15.90
C ALA A 335 -5.87 5.61 15.44
N PHE A 336 -6.95 5.15 14.82
CA PHE A 336 -8.08 6.02 14.45
C PHE A 336 -8.76 6.64 15.67
N LEU A 337 -8.99 5.85 16.74
CA LEU A 337 -9.55 6.33 18.00
C LEU A 337 -8.60 7.29 18.71
N TYR A 338 -7.29 7.04 18.67
CA TYR A 338 -6.28 7.98 19.15
C TYR A 338 -6.45 9.32 18.43
N THR A 339 -6.46 9.34 17.10
CA THR A 339 -6.71 10.56 16.31
C THR A 339 -7.99 11.27 16.72
N ARG A 340 -9.08 10.53 16.95
CA ARG A 340 -10.37 11.09 17.34
C ARG A 340 -10.38 11.70 18.75
N VAL A 341 -9.63 11.12 19.68
CA VAL A 341 -9.59 11.55 21.10
C VAL A 341 -8.55 12.64 21.33
N THR A 342 -7.44 12.65 20.60
CA THR A 342 -6.36 13.63 20.80
C THR A 342 -6.48 14.88 19.93
N ARG A 343 -7.38 14.89 18.94
CA ARG A 343 -7.62 16.11 18.15
C ARG A 343 -8.16 17.23 19.05
N PRO A 344 -7.78 18.50 18.80
CA PRO A 344 -8.42 19.66 19.41
C PRO A 344 -9.93 19.70 19.16
N ALA A 345 -10.68 20.33 20.07
CA ALA A 345 -12.15 20.35 20.00
C ALA A 345 -12.71 21.13 18.79
N ASP A 346 -11.96 22.14 18.34
CA ASP A 346 -12.21 23.00 17.18
C ASP A 346 -11.84 22.34 15.83
N MET A 347 -10.95 21.34 15.84
CA MET A 347 -10.52 20.62 14.64
C MET A 347 -11.49 19.50 14.26
N SER A 348 -12.00 19.48 13.03
CA SER A 348 -12.96 18.44 12.60
C SER A 348 -12.27 17.15 12.12
N MET A 349 -12.94 16.00 12.22
CA MET A 349 -12.42 14.75 11.62
C MET A 349 -12.31 14.85 10.09
N THR A 350 -13.21 15.61 9.47
CA THR A 350 -13.20 15.82 8.02
C THR A 350 -11.97 16.59 7.59
N GLU A 351 -11.59 17.63 8.33
CA GLU A 351 -10.37 18.42 8.10
C GLU A 351 -9.10 17.57 8.22
N ILE A 352 -9.09 16.53 9.05
CA ILE A 352 -7.92 15.63 9.18
C ILE A 352 -7.77 14.76 7.94
N PHE A 353 -8.86 14.16 7.45
CA PHE A 353 -8.80 13.10 6.45
C PHE A 353 -9.14 13.52 5.02
N PHE A 354 -9.73 14.70 4.83
CA PHE A 354 -10.13 15.20 3.53
C PHE A 354 -9.51 16.57 3.25
N PRO A 355 -9.16 16.86 1.99
CA PRO A 355 -8.63 18.17 1.58
C PRO A 355 -9.77 19.19 1.45
N VAL A 356 -10.39 19.56 2.58
CA VAL A 356 -11.56 20.48 2.63
C VAL A 356 -11.22 21.85 2.04
N ASP A 357 -10.00 22.32 2.24
CA ASP A 357 -9.54 23.64 1.80
C ASP A 357 -8.80 23.61 0.46
N SER A 358 -9.12 22.67 -0.43
CA SER A 358 -8.42 22.48 -1.72
C SER A 358 -8.39 23.73 -2.61
N GLY A 359 -9.35 24.64 -2.45
CA GLY A 359 -9.42 25.92 -3.16
C GLY A 359 -8.63 27.08 -2.53
N THR A 360 -8.05 26.90 -1.34
CA THR A 360 -7.26 27.95 -0.69
C THR A 360 -5.82 27.98 -1.21
N PRO A 361 -5.19 29.16 -1.33
CA PRO A 361 -3.78 29.28 -1.72
C PRO A 361 -2.86 28.47 -0.80
N ILE A 362 -1.82 27.86 -1.37
CA ILE A 362 -0.80 27.14 -0.62
C ILE A 362 0.32 28.12 -0.26
N ASP A 363 0.44 28.43 1.02
CA ASP A 363 1.31 29.46 1.58
C ASP A 363 2.59 28.91 2.23
N SER A 364 2.61 27.62 2.55
CA SER A 364 3.71 26.96 3.26
C SER A 364 3.95 25.54 2.75
N PHE A 365 5.11 25.00 3.10
CA PHE A 365 5.46 23.60 2.80
C PHE A 365 4.53 22.63 3.54
N GLU A 366 4.22 22.93 4.80
CA GLU A 366 3.36 22.14 5.67
C GLU A 366 1.95 22.03 5.08
N THR A 367 1.35 23.15 4.66
CA THR A 367 0.05 23.16 3.96
C THR A 367 0.08 22.34 2.68
N ALA A 368 1.16 22.46 1.88
CA ALA A 368 1.31 21.73 0.63
C ALA A 368 1.37 20.21 0.85
N VAL A 369 2.19 19.78 1.81
CA VAL A 369 2.36 18.37 2.20
C VAL A 369 1.08 17.81 2.78
N ARG A 370 0.40 18.53 3.69
CA ARG A 370 -0.88 18.11 4.28
C ARG A 370 -1.89 17.77 3.19
N ARG A 371 -2.10 18.69 2.25
CA ARG A 371 -3.07 18.51 1.17
C ARG A 371 -2.71 17.32 0.28
N MET A 372 -1.43 17.15 -0.03
CA MET A 372 -0.94 16.00 -0.78
C MET A 372 -1.23 14.67 -0.07
N LEU A 373 -0.97 14.58 1.23
CA LEU A 373 -1.20 13.37 2.03
C LEU A 373 -2.69 13.06 2.19
N GLN A 374 -3.55 14.08 2.33
CA GLN A 374 -5.00 13.89 2.37
C GLN A 374 -5.54 13.32 1.07
N TRP A 375 -5.07 13.84 -0.06
CA TRP A 375 -5.38 13.25 -1.37
C TRP A 375 -4.86 11.83 -1.50
N ASP A 376 -3.63 11.56 -1.04
CA ASP A 376 -3.07 10.21 -1.06
C ASP A 376 -3.99 9.23 -0.30
N GLN A 377 -4.49 9.64 0.86
CA GLN A 377 -5.44 8.89 1.67
C GLN A 377 -6.77 8.62 0.95
N VAL A 378 -7.46 9.66 0.49
CA VAL A 378 -8.77 9.51 -0.19
C VAL A 378 -8.63 8.60 -1.42
N CYS A 379 -7.56 8.79 -2.18
CA CYS A 379 -7.33 8.11 -3.44
C CYS A 379 -6.94 6.64 -3.30
N TRP A 380 -6.56 6.13 -2.12
CA TRP A 380 -6.42 4.68 -1.91
C TRP A 380 -7.66 4.04 -1.29
N VAL A 381 -8.34 4.75 -0.37
CA VAL A 381 -9.53 4.22 0.32
C VAL A 381 -10.65 3.96 -0.69
N LEU A 382 -10.94 4.92 -1.56
CA LEU A 382 -12.03 4.82 -2.53
C LEU A 382 -11.90 3.63 -3.50
N PRO A 383 -10.79 3.46 -4.24
CA PRO A 383 -10.65 2.30 -5.11
C PRO A 383 -10.55 0.98 -4.31
N GLY A 384 -9.98 0.98 -3.10
CA GLY A 384 -9.99 -0.20 -2.24
C GLY A 384 -11.40 -0.65 -1.87
N TYR A 385 -12.29 0.27 -1.49
CA TYR A 385 -13.69 -0.04 -1.17
C TYR A 385 -14.46 -0.46 -2.41
N TYR A 386 -14.21 0.19 -3.55
CA TYR A 386 -14.82 -0.22 -4.80
C TYR A 386 -14.41 -1.65 -5.21
N TRP A 387 -13.14 -2.00 -5.04
CA TRP A 387 -12.66 -3.36 -5.24
C TRP A 387 -13.31 -4.38 -4.30
N LEU A 388 -13.54 -4.03 -3.03
CA LEU A 388 -14.27 -4.90 -2.10
C LEU A 388 -15.71 -5.12 -2.59
N LEU A 389 -16.42 -4.06 -2.99
CA LEU A 389 -17.79 -4.18 -3.52
C LEU A 389 -17.83 -5.09 -4.75
N LEU A 390 -16.90 -4.92 -5.69
CA LEU A 390 -16.77 -5.79 -6.85
C LEU A 390 -16.43 -7.24 -6.48
N SER A 391 -15.66 -7.45 -5.41
CA SER A 391 -15.37 -8.79 -4.89
C SER A 391 -16.61 -9.47 -4.31
N PHE A 392 -17.53 -8.72 -3.69
CA PHE A 392 -18.84 -9.24 -3.28
C PHE A 392 -19.75 -9.51 -4.49
N ARG A 393 -19.70 -8.66 -5.54
CA ARG A 393 -20.39 -8.94 -6.81
C ARG A 393 -19.96 -10.28 -7.38
N ASP A 394 -18.66 -10.57 -7.39
CA ASP A 394 -18.14 -11.87 -7.84
C ASP A 394 -18.68 -13.07 -7.03
N LEU A 395 -19.00 -12.88 -5.74
CA LEU A 395 -19.67 -13.91 -4.95
C LEU A 395 -21.14 -14.07 -5.35
N SER A 396 -21.85 -12.98 -5.64
CA SER A 396 -23.24 -13.05 -6.09
C SER A 396 -23.41 -13.80 -7.42
N LEU A 397 -22.40 -13.75 -8.29
CA LEU A 397 -22.34 -14.55 -9.53
C LEU A 397 -22.15 -16.06 -9.27
N LYS A 398 -21.85 -16.48 -8.03
CA LYS A 398 -21.71 -17.88 -7.61
C LYS A 398 -22.91 -18.38 -6.80
N ASP A 399 -24.06 -17.73 -6.94
CA ASP A 399 -25.28 -18.01 -6.18
C ASP A 399 -25.10 -17.83 -4.66
N VAL A 400 -24.20 -16.94 -4.23
CA VAL A 400 -24.10 -16.51 -2.83
C VAL A 400 -25.03 -15.32 -2.62
N ASP A 401 -25.98 -15.46 -1.71
CA ASP A 401 -26.84 -14.33 -1.31
C ASP A 401 -26.01 -13.27 -0.57
N VAL A 402 -25.82 -12.12 -1.22
CA VAL A 402 -25.03 -11.00 -0.71
C VAL A 402 -25.99 -9.94 -0.17
N PRO A 403 -25.99 -9.67 1.15
CA PRO A 403 -26.83 -8.62 1.72
C PRO A 403 -26.20 -7.24 1.46
N TRP A 404 -26.40 -6.70 0.25
CA TRP A 404 -25.77 -5.45 -0.22
C TRP A 404 -25.91 -4.26 0.74
N GLY A 405 -27.09 -4.07 1.34
CA GLY A 405 -27.31 -3.01 2.32
C GLY A 405 -26.41 -3.15 3.55
N ARG A 406 -26.14 -4.37 4.00
CA ARG A 406 -25.19 -4.64 5.11
C ARG A 406 -23.75 -4.45 4.66
N VAL A 407 -23.39 -4.76 3.42
CA VAL A 407 -22.03 -4.55 2.88
C VAL A 407 -21.73 -3.06 2.81
N VAL A 408 -22.60 -2.27 2.17
CA VAL A 408 -22.44 -0.81 2.08
C VAL A 408 -22.51 -0.17 3.47
N GLY A 409 -23.47 -0.58 4.30
CA GLY A 409 -23.58 -0.13 5.68
C GLY A 409 -22.33 -0.43 6.51
N ALA A 410 -21.73 -1.61 6.37
CA ALA A 410 -20.50 -1.97 7.06
C ALA A 410 -19.30 -1.13 6.60
N LEU A 411 -19.18 -0.83 5.30
CA LEU A 411 -18.15 0.07 4.80
C LEU A 411 -18.32 1.48 5.37
N VAL A 412 -19.53 2.06 5.32
CA VAL A 412 -19.78 3.42 5.80
C VAL A 412 -19.64 3.52 7.32
N LEU A 413 -20.39 2.71 8.07
CA LEU A 413 -20.39 2.76 9.53
C LEU A 413 -19.06 2.29 10.12
N GLY A 414 -18.43 1.30 9.49
CA GLY A 414 -17.09 0.86 9.84
C GLY A 414 -16.08 2.00 9.69
N THR A 415 -16.06 2.71 8.55
CA THR A 415 -15.10 3.79 8.33
C THR A 415 -15.25 4.89 9.39
N VAL A 416 -16.50 5.25 9.70
CA VAL A 416 -16.80 6.29 10.71
C VAL A 416 -16.46 5.83 12.13
N GLY A 417 -16.68 4.56 12.45
CA GLY A 417 -16.50 4.01 13.80
C GLY A 417 -15.10 3.51 14.11
N LEU A 418 -14.48 2.81 13.15
CA LEU A 418 -13.26 2.03 13.30
C LEU A 418 -12.08 2.56 12.46
N GLY A 419 -12.32 3.50 11.54
CA GLY A 419 -11.32 3.93 10.57
C GLY A 419 -11.28 3.07 9.31
N ALA A 420 -10.52 3.53 8.31
CA ALA A 420 -10.62 2.98 6.97
C ALA A 420 -9.94 1.62 6.81
N GLY A 421 -8.76 1.45 7.42
CA GLY A 421 -7.96 0.23 7.36
C GLY A 421 -8.61 -0.96 8.07
N ALA A 422 -9.09 -0.76 9.29
CA ALA A 422 -9.84 -1.77 10.04
C ALA A 422 -11.09 -2.21 9.28
N THR A 423 -11.83 -1.25 8.72
CA THR A 423 -13.01 -1.53 7.91
C THR A 423 -12.66 -2.35 6.66
N PHE A 424 -11.60 -1.96 5.95
CA PHE A 424 -11.11 -2.68 4.78
C PHE A 424 -10.80 -4.15 5.12
N GLY A 425 -10.01 -4.37 6.18
CA GLY A 425 -9.62 -5.71 6.63
C GLY A 425 -10.81 -6.56 7.09
N LEU A 426 -11.71 -6.00 7.89
CA LEU A 426 -12.89 -6.73 8.41
C LEU A 426 -13.91 -7.06 7.32
N VAL A 427 -14.16 -6.14 6.39
CA VAL A 427 -15.08 -6.38 5.27
C VAL A 427 -14.51 -7.42 4.30
N TRP A 428 -13.19 -7.39 4.06
CA TRP A 428 -12.51 -8.47 3.33
C TRP A 428 -12.61 -9.82 4.05
N LEU A 429 -12.42 -9.85 5.38
CA LEU A 429 -12.55 -11.08 6.18
C LEU A 429 -13.98 -11.64 6.15
N TRP A 430 -14.98 -10.75 6.16
CA TRP A 430 -16.37 -11.14 6.00
C TRP A 430 -16.62 -11.79 4.63
N ARG A 431 -16.07 -11.20 3.56
CA ARG A 431 -16.11 -11.80 2.22
C ARG A 431 -15.52 -13.22 2.21
N GLU A 432 -14.35 -13.44 2.82
CA GLU A 432 -13.76 -14.79 2.92
C GLU A 432 -14.65 -15.77 3.70
N SER A 433 -15.36 -15.29 4.71
CA SER A 433 -16.28 -16.11 5.50
C SER A 433 -17.53 -16.51 4.70
N LEU A 434 -18.03 -15.64 3.80
CA LEU A 434 -19.10 -16.02 2.87
C LEU A 434 -18.61 -17.05 1.85
N LEU A 435 -17.38 -16.88 1.35
CA LEU A 435 -16.76 -17.83 0.43
C LEU A 435 -16.57 -19.21 1.08
N GLU A 436 -16.15 -19.26 2.35
CA GLU A 436 -16.05 -20.50 3.13
C GLU A 436 -17.40 -21.23 3.21
N ARG A 437 -18.48 -20.52 3.56
CA ARG A 437 -19.84 -21.10 3.61
C ARG A 437 -20.31 -21.62 2.26
N CYS A 438 -19.94 -20.95 1.16
CA CYS A 438 -20.24 -21.41 -0.19
C CYS A 438 -19.61 -22.78 -0.47
N PHE A 439 -18.38 -23.01 -0.01
CA PHE A 439 -17.72 -24.31 -0.15
C PHE A 439 -18.38 -25.40 0.69
N GLU A 440 -18.74 -25.09 1.94
CA GLU A 440 -19.49 -26.02 2.83
C GLU A 440 -20.85 -26.42 2.24
N GLY A 441 -21.57 -25.47 1.64
CA GLY A 441 -22.87 -25.73 1.02
C GLY A 441 -22.80 -26.53 -0.29
N ARG A 442 -21.66 -26.54 -0.98
CA ARG A 442 -21.43 -27.41 -2.15
C ARG A 442 -21.09 -28.84 -1.74
N GLY A 443 -20.23 -29.02 -0.75
CA GLY A 443 -19.84 -30.35 -0.26
C GLY A 443 -20.97 -31.15 0.42
N LYS A 444 -22.14 -30.55 0.68
CA LYS A 444 -23.36 -31.26 1.14
C LYS A 444 -24.31 -31.68 0.03
N ARG A 445 -24.15 -31.15 -1.19
CA ARG A 445 -25.02 -31.41 -2.35
C ARG A 445 -24.49 -32.53 -3.26
N ASP A 446 -23.20 -32.83 -3.15
CA ASP A 446 -22.52 -33.98 -3.75
C ASP A 446 -22.47 -35.14 -2.73
#